data_AF-A0A1F7SIM9-F1
#
_entry.id   AF-A0A1F7SIM9-F1
#
_cell.length_a   1.000
_cell.length_b   1.000
_cell.length_c   1.000
_cell.angle_alpha   90.00
_cell.angle_beta   90.00
_cell.angle_gamma   90.00
#
_symmetry.space_group_name_H-M   'P 1'
#
loop_
_entity.id
_entity.type
_entity.pdbx_description
1 polymer ?
#
loop_
_entity_poly.entity_id
_entity_poly.type
_entity_poly.pdbx_seq_one_letter_code
_entity_poly.pdbx_strand_id
1 'polypeptide(L)'
;MKSFILIFFLILLPFFANALEVQSIEKKIDELSLSGNIEQMRSFEASLNSFIIKEPTNYMENFLLGKLYFLMAEPFELKLENEEGKKWNLSENYTDKSLIAFNNSIKYNEKYFDSHFYKALALVNKICHFSVWSLPKLISTGKENVKEKEILAALDKENPKKVSCRRN
;
A
#
# COMPACT_ATOMS: atom_id res chain seq x y z
N MET A 1 -43.90 -3.53 4.80
CA MET A 1 -42.99 -2.35 4.83
C MET A 1 -42.08 -2.31 6.06
N LYS A 2 -42.58 -2.42 7.30
CA LYS A 2 -41.74 -2.31 8.52
C LYS A 2 -40.61 -3.35 8.64
N SER A 3 -40.84 -4.62 8.27
CA SER A 3 -39.80 -5.66 8.32
C SER A 3 -38.71 -5.52 7.26
N PHE A 4 -39.02 -4.92 6.10
CA PHE A 4 -38.04 -4.70 5.03
C PHE A 4 -37.02 -3.61 5.40
N ILE A 5 -37.48 -2.57 6.11
CA ILE A 5 -36.63 -1.50 6.64
C ILE A 5 -35.67 -2.07 7.69
N LEU A 6 -36.15 -2.95 8.59
CA LEU A 6 -35.32 -3.56 9.63
C LEU A 6 -34.19 -4.43 9.04
N ILE A 7 -34.49 -5.23 8.02
CA ILE A 7 -33.51 -6.07 7.32
C ILE A 7 -32.49 -5.20 6.56
N PHE A 8 -32.96 -4.14 5.89
CA PHE A 8 -32.09 -3.20 5.19
C PHE A 8 -31.10 -2.50 6.14
N PHE A 9 -31.56 -2.09 7.33
CA PHE A 9 -30.68 -1.53 8.36
C PHE A 9 -29.69 -2.56 8.92
N LEU A 10 -30.11 -3.80 9.15
CA LEU A 10 -29.22 -4.87 9.63
C LEU A 10 -28.11 -5.23 8.63
N ILE A 11 -28.40 -5.17 7.33
CA ILE A 11 -27.41 -5.43 6.26
C ILE A 11 -26.42 -4.26 6.16
N LEU A 12 -26.88 -3.01 6.32
CA LEU A 12 -26.03 -1.82 6.16
C LEU A 12 -25.29 -1.40 7.43
N LEU A 13 -25.77 -1.76 8.62
CA LEU A 13 -25.12 -1.45 9.91
C LEU A 13 -23.61 -1.77 9.93
N PRO A 14 -23.15 -2.97 9.52
CA PRO A 14 -21.72 -3.29 9.53
C PRO A 14 -20.90 -2.41 8.57
N PHE A 15 -21.47 -2.01 7.43
CA PHE A 15 -20.79 -1.08 6.51
C PHE A 15 -20.62 0.31 7.13
N PHE A 16 -21.64 0.81 7.83
CA PHE A 16 -21.54 2.10 8.52
C PHE A 16 -20.57 2.06 9.72
N ALA A 17 -20.55 0.95 10.46
CA ALA A 17 -19.59 0.75 11.55
C ALA A 17 -18.15 0.75 11.03
N ASN A 18 -17.87 -0.02 9.97
CA ASN A 18 -16.55 -0.06 9.34
C ASN A 18 -16.14 1.29 8.76
N ALA A 19 -17.06 2.03 8.14
CA ALA A 19 -16.78 3.36 7.61
C ALA A 19 -16.40 4.38 8.71
N LEU A 20 -17.08 4.33 9.86
CA LEU A 20 -16.80 5.21 11.00
C LEU A 20 -15.44 4.90 11.63
N GLU A 21 -15.09 3.63 11.74
CA GLU A 21 -13.80 3.18 12.26
C GLU A 21 -12.64 3.59 11.34
N VAL A 22 -12.79 3.38 10.03
CA VAL A 22 -11.80 3.81 9.01
C VAL A 22 -11.56 5.32 9.06
N GLN A 23 -12.60 6.14 9.12
CA GLN A 23 -12.46 7.61 9.18
C GLN A 23 -11.72 8.06 10.44
N SER A 24 -11.96 7.40 11.58
CA SER A 24 -11.23 7.69 12.82
C SER A 24 -9.74 7.35 12.69
N ILE A 25 -9.41 6.25 12.03
CA ILE A 25 -8.02 5.82 11.81
C ILE A 25 -7.31 6.77 10.85
N GLU A 26 -7.96 7.14 9.74
CA GLU A 26 -7.37 8.06 8.76
C GLU A 26 -7.07 9.43 9.39
N LYS A 27 -8.03 9.98 10.15
CA LYS A 27 -7.82 11.21 10.91
C LYS A 27 -6.63 11.09 11.86
N LYS A 28 -6.45 9.92 12.50
CA LYS A 28 -5.32 9.69 13.39
C LYS A 28 -3.99 9.70 12.64
N ILE A 29 -3.95 9.13 11.44
CA ILE A 29 -2.76 9.18 10.56
C ILE A 29 -2.44 10.62 10.18
N ASP A 30 -3.43 11.43 9.84
CA ASP A 30 -3.23 12.84 9.49
C ASP A 30 -2.72 13.66 10.70
N GLU A 31 -3.23 13.40 11.90
CA GLU A 31 -2.70 14.01 13.14
C GLU A 31 -1.24 13.62 13.40
N LEU A 32 -0.88 12.36 13.15
CA LEU A 32 0.49 11.87 13.29
C LEU A 32 1.41 12.48 12.23
N SER A 33 0.94 12.63 11.00
CA SER A 33 1.67 13.33 9.92
C SER A 33 2.07 14.74 10.37
N LEU A 34 1.11 15.49 10.93
CA LEU A 34 1.36 16.85 11.43
C LEU A 34 2.36 16.91 12.59
N SER A 35 2.41 15.88 13.44
CA SER A 35 3.32 15.85 14.58
C SER A 35 4.74 15.42 14.22
N GLY A 36 4.92 14.67 13.12
CA GLY A 36 6.20 14.08 12.73
C GLY A 36 6.78 13.10 13.76
N ASN A 37 5.99 12.64 14.72
CA ASN A 37 6.47 11.80 15.82
C ASN A 37 6.51 10.32 15.42
N ILE A 38 7.69 9.86 15.03
CA ILE A 38 7.93 8.49 14.53
C ILE A 38 7.66 7.42 15.60
N GLU A 39 7.92 7.70 16.88
CA GLU A 39 7.66 6.73 17.95
C GLU A 39 6.15 6.48 18.10
N GLN A 40 5.35 7.54 18.03
CA GLN A 40 3.89 7.42 18.04
C GLN A 40 3.36 6.68 16.80
N MET A 41 3.95 6.92 15.63
CA MET A 41 3.61 6.18 14.40
C MET A 41 3.95 4.69 14.53
N ARG A 42 5.09 4.31 15.14
CA ARG A 42 5.44 2.91 15.41
C ARG A 42 4.47 2.23 16.38
N SER A 43 4.05 2.92 17.44
CA SER A 43 3.03 2.38 18.34
C SER A 43 1.71 2.16 17.60
N PHE A 44 1.37 3.06 16.67
CA PHE A 44 0.16 2.95 15.86
C PHE A 44 0.22 1.84 14.80
N GLU A 45 1.40 1.58 14.21
CA GLU A 45 1.65 0.44 13.29
C GLU A 45 1.21 -0.89 13.93
N ALA A 46 1.55 -1.12 15.20
CA ALA A 46 1.20 -2.35 15.91
C ALA A 46 -0.33 -2.50 16.07
N SER A 47 -1.04 -1.40 16.32
CA SER A 47 -2.49 -1.39 16.39
C SER A 47 -3.11 -1.72 15.03
N LEU A 48 -2.68 -1.05 13.95
CA LEU A 48 -3.16 -1.30 12.59
C LEU A 48 -2.93 -2.73 12.12
N ASN A 49 -1.74 -3.30 12.36
CA ASN A 49 -1.45 -4.69 12.00
C ASN A 49 -2.37 -5.70 12.71
N SER A 50 -2.84 -5.40 13.93
CA SER A 50 -3.78 -6.27 14.65
C SER A 50 -5.20 -6.26 14.06
N PHE A 51 -5.60 -5.19 13.37
CA PHE A 51 -6.86 -5.10 12.64
C PHE A 51 -6.82 -5.92 11.35
N ILE A 52 -5.71 -5.85 10.59
CA ILE A 52 -5.50 -6.58 9.33
C ILE A 52 -5.60 -8.11 9.48
N ILE A 53 -5.17 -8.65 10.61
CA ILE A 53 -5.25 -10.10 10.89
C ILE A 53 -6.70 -10.56 11.07
N LYS A 54 -7.60 -9.67 11.52
CA LYS A 54 -9.00 -10.01 11.78
C LYS A 54 -9.85 -9.97 10.51
N GLU A 55 -9.54 -9.09 9.56
CA GLU A 55 -10.28 -8.95 8.29
C GLU A 55 -9.36 -8.91 7.05
N PRO A 56 -8.83 -10.07 6.61
CA PRO A 56 -7.73 -10.18 5.62
C PRO A 56 -8.08 -9.76 4.17
N THR A 57 -9.25 -9.16 3.94
CA THR A 57 -9.73 -8.71 2.62
C THR A 57 -9.96 -7.20 2.53
N ASN A 58 -9.57 -6.43 3.56
CA ASN A 58 -9.81 -4.99 3.57
C ASN A 58 -8.70 -4.23 2.82
N TYR A 59 -8.98 -3.82 1.58
CA TYR A 59 -8.08 -2.95 0.82
C TYR A 59 -7.80 -1.63 1.55
N MET A 60 -8.74 -1.14 2.37
CA MET A 60 -8.64 0.13 3.08
C MET A 60 -7.59 0.07 4.20
N GLU A 61 -7.52 -1.01 4.94
CA GLU A 61 -6.51 -1.17 6.00
C GLU A 61 -5.10 -1.26 5.40
N ASN A 62 -4.95 -1.98 4.28
CA ASN A 62 -3.68 -2.00 3.55
C ASN A 62 -3.32 -0.61 3.00
N PHE A 63 -4.30 0.18 2.57
CA PHE A 63 -4.08 1.57 2.18
C PHE A 63 -3.59 2.43 3.36
N LEU A 64 -4.28 2.37 4.49
CA LEU A 64 -3.96 3.13 5.69
C LEU A 64 -2.56 2.76 6.23
N LEU A 65 -2.22 1.48 6.23
CA LEU A 65 -0.89 1.01 6.59
C LEU A 65 0.18 1.53 5.63
N GLY A 66 -0.09 1.51 4.31
CA GLY A 66 0.79 2.08 3.30
C GLY A 66 1.02 3.57 3.50
N LYS A 67 -0.03 4.33 3.80
CA LYS A 67 0.03 5.77 4.11
C LYS A 67 0.85 6.04 5.37
N LEU A 68 0.66 5.26 6.43
CA LEU A 68 1.47 5.36 7.65
C LEU A 68 2.95 5.11 7.37
N TYR A 69 3.30 4.04 6.65
CA TYR A 69 4.69 3.74 6.32
C TYR A 69 5.33 4.82 5.45
N PHE A 70 4.59 5.37 4.49
CA PHE A 70 5.07 6.48 3.67
C PHE A 70 5.45 7.69 4.55
N LEU A 71 4.58 8.07 5.49
CA LEU A 71 4.84 9.15 6.45
C LEU A 71 5.99 8.86 7.41
N MET A 72 6.28 7.58 7.68
CA MET A 72 7.45 7.21 8.49
C MET A 72 8.76 7.32 7.71
N ALA A 73 8.73 7.33 6.37
CA ALA A 73 9.91 7.53 5.54
C ALA A 73 10.31 9.02 5.44
N GLU A 74 9.34 9.93 5.24
CA GLU A 74 9.59 11.37 4.99
C GLU A 74 10.49 12.08 6.02
N PRO A 75 10.35 11.87 7.35
CA PRO A 75 11.17 12.58 8.34
C PRO A 75 12.66 12.29 8.24
N PHE A 76 13.03 11.15 7.65
CA PHE A 76 14.42 10.75 7.45
C PHE A 76 15.02 11.37 6.19
N GLU A 77 14.21 11.76 5.21
CA GLU A 77 14.66 12.49 4.02
C GLU A 77 14.91 13.97 4.32
N LEU A 78 14.05 14.60 5.14
CA LEU A 78 14.11 16.05 5.40
C LEU A 78 15.22 16.47 6.39
N LYS A 79 15.77 15.53 7.18
CA LYS A 79 16.84 15.79 8.15
C LYS A 79 18.22 15.42 7.59
N LEU A 80 18.58 16.02 6.46
CA LEU A 80 19.97 16.13 5.98
C LEU A 80 20.64 17.22 6.82
N GLU A 81 21.66 16.94 7.64
CA GLU A 81 23.04 17.15 7.19
C GLU A 81 24.11 16.27 7.89
N ASN A 82 23.79 15.48 8.94
CA ASN A 82 24.86 14.99 9.84
C ASN A 82 24.87 13.50 10.25
N GLU A 83 23.92 12.65 9.83
CA GLU A 83 23.89 11.20 10.19
C GLU A 83 23.40 10.30 9.04
N GLU A 84 24.08 10.39 7.89
CA GLU A 84 23.58 9.98 6.58
C GLU A 84 23.26 8.47 6.42
N GLY A 85 24.06 7.54 6.94
CA GLY A 85 23.91 6.12 6.60
C GLY A 85 22.75 5.38 7.28
N LYS A 86 22.50 5.64 8.57
CA LYS A 86 21.50 4.87 9.36
C LYS A 86 20.06 5.34 9.12
N LYS A 87 19.87 6.65 8.91
CA LYS A 87 18.54 7.24 8.67
C LYS A 87 18.05 6.95 7.26
N TRP A 88 18.96 6.94 6.28
CA TRP A 88 18.66 6.60 4.88
C TRP A 88 18.14 5.17 4.72
N ASN A 89 18.84 4.19 5.30
CA ASN A 89 18.40 2.78 5.28
C ASN A 89 17.03 2.58 5.95
N LEU A 90 16.74 3.39 6.97
CA LEU A 90 15.47 3.32 7.68
C LEU A 90 14.32 3.89 6.84
N SER A 91 14.57 5.01 6.18
CA SER A 91 13.66 5.60 5.19
C SER A 91 13.34 4.59 4.09
N GLU A 92 14.37 3.99 3.50
CA GLU A 92 14.22 3.02 2.41
C GLU A 92 13.37 1.83 2.83
N ASN A 93 13.60 1.30 4.04
CA ASN A 93 12.81 0.19 4.57
C ASN A 93 11.32 0.56 4.74
N TYR A 94 11.02 1.77 5.23
CA TYR A 94 9.64 2.23 5.34
C TYR A 94 9.00 2.48 3.97
N THR A 95 9.76 3.00 3.01
CA THR A 95 9.31 3.14 1.62
C THR A 95 8.97 1.77 1.01
N ASP A 96 9.79 0.74 1.23
CA ASP A 96 9.50 -0.63 0.76
C ASP A 96 8.25 -1.23 1.40
N LYS A 97 8.11 -1.07 2.72
CA LYS A 97 6.89 -1.49 3.45
C LYS A 97 5.65 -0.80 2.90
N SER A 98 5.73 0.49 2.61
CA SER A 98 4.64 1.28 2.03
C SER A 98 4.22 0.74 0.67
N LEU A 99 5.17 0.47 -0.22
CA LEU A 99 4.91 -0.11 -1.54
C LEU A 99 4.23 -1.48 -1.47
N ILE A 100 4.66 -2.35 -0.54
CA ILE A 100 4.04 -3.66 -0.32
C ILE A 100 2.58 -3.49 0.11
N ALA A 101 2.32 -2.60 1.07
CA ALA A 101 0.96 -2.36 1.57
C ALA A 101 0.04 -1.80 0.47
N PHE A 102 0.49 -0.85 -0.34
CA PHE A 102 -0.29 -0.35 -1.47
C PHE A 102 -0.53 -1.42 -2.54
N ASN A 103 0.45 -2.28 -2.83
CA ASN A 103 0.24 -3.41 -3.75
C ASN A 103 -0.84 -4.36 -3.24
N ASN A 104 -0.87 -4.64 -1.93
CA ASN A 104 -1.92 -5.45 -1.34
C ASN A 104 -3.28 -4.74 -1.44
N SER A 105 -3.34 -3.45 -1.12
CA SER A 105 -4.58 -2.67 -1.28
C SER A 105 -5.13 -2.73 -2.71
N ILE A 106 -4.29 -2.49 -3.72
CA ILE A 106 -4.65 -2.56 -5.15
C ILE A 106 -5.09 -3.97 -5.54
N LYS A 107 -4.42 -5.01 -5.02
CA LYS A 107 -4.80 -6.41 -5.28
C LYS A 107 -6.23 -6.71 -4.81
N TYR A 108 -6.67 -6.12 -3.71
CA TYR A 108 -8.03 -6.32 -3.18
C TYR A 108 -9.05 -5.34 -3.78
N ASN A 109 -8.64 -4.13 -4.17
CA ASN A 109 -9.49 -3.17 -4.88
C ASN A 109 -8.68 -2.38 -5.91
N GLU A 110 -8.65 -2.89 -7.14
CA GLU A 110 -7.88 -2.29 -8.24
C GLU A 110 -8.37 -0.89 -8.63
N LYS A 111 -9.64 -0.56 -8.36
CA LYS A 111 -10.23 0.73 -8.72
C LYS A 111 -10.04 1.80 -7.65
N TYR A 112 -9.43 1.47 -6.51
CA TYR A 112 -9.23 2.42 -5.43
C TYR A 112 -8.10 3.40 -5.79
N PHE A 113 -8.50 4.60 -6.22
CA PHE A 113 -7.61 5.63 -6.75
C PHE A 113 -6.48 6.00 -5.78
N ASP A 114 -6.79 6.18 -4.50
CA ASP A 114 -5.81 6.67 -3.52
C ASP A 114 -4.62 5.71 -3.37
N SER A 115 -4.85 4.39 -3.43
CA SER A 115 -3.76 3.43 -3.39
C SER A 115 -2.81 3.53 -4.58
N HIS A 116 -3.31 3.87 -5.77
CA HIS A 116 -2.44 4.13 -6.93
C HIS A 116 -1.70 5.46 -6.79
N PHE A 117 -2.40 6.51 -6.36
CA PHE A 117 -1.82 7.84 -6.16
C PHE A 117 -0.67 7.81 -5.15
N TYR A 118 -0.92 7.28 -3.94
CA TYR A 118 0.12 7.19 -2.91
C TYR A 118 1.22 6.19 -3.24
N LYS A 119 0.92 5.11 -3.97
CA LYS A 119 1.97 4.22 -4.50
C LYS A 119 2.90 4.96 -5.46
N ALA A 120 2.38 5.85 -6.31
CA ALA A 120 3.22 6.66 -7.19
C ALA A 120 4.16 7.58 -6.37
N LEU A 121 3.66 8.20 -5.30
CA LEU A 121 4.48 8.99 -4.38
C LEU A 121 5.59 8.14 -3.71
N ALA A 122 5.23 6.96 -3.20
CA ALA A 122 6.20 6.03 -2.61
C ALA A 122 7.26 5.55 -3.61
N LEU A 123 6.90 5.38 -4.89
CA LEU A 123 7.85 5.03 -5.95
C LEU A 123 8.82 6.19 -6.25
N VAL A 124 8.35 7.44 -6.22
CA VAL A 124 9.22 8.62 -6.35
C VAL A 124 10.22 8.67 -5.20
N ASN A 125 9.75 8.48 -3.96
CA ASN A 125 10.62 8.39 -2.79
C ASN A 125 11.65 7.22 -2.93
N LYS A 126 11.22 6.04 -3.39
CA LYS A 126 12.14 4.92 -3.67
C LYS A 126 13.18 5.26 -4.73
N ILE A 127 12.82 6.07 -5.72
CA ILE A 127 13.77 6.58 -6.72
C ILE A 127 14.80 7.52 -6.09
N CYS A 128 14.39 8.41 -5.18
CA CYS A 128 15.29 9.27 -4.44
C CYS A 128 16.31 8.47 -3.62
N HIS A 129 15.95 7.28 -3.15
CA HIS A 129 16.87 6.36 -2.49
C HIS A 129 17.94 5.73 -3.39
N PHE A 130 17.71 5.70 -4.71
CA PHE A 130 18.70 5.26 -5.67
C PHE A 130 19.69 6.39 -5.99
N SER A 131 20.98 6.06 -6.07
CA SER A 131 21.94 7.01 -6.63
C SER A 131 21.58 7.33 -8.08
N VAL A 132 21.87 8.55 -8.53
CA VAL A 132 21.66 8.99 -9.93
C VAL A 132 22.25 8.01 -10.96
N TRP A 133 23.25 7.22 -10.54
CA TRP A 133 23.93 6.23 -11.36
C TRP A 133 23.25 4.86 -11.45
N SER A 134 22.34 4.50 -10.52
CA SER A 134 21.61 3.22 -10.55
C SER A 134 20.22 3.30 -11.19
N LEU A 135 19.67 4.51 -11.31
CA LEU A 135 18.41 4.82 -11.99
C LEU A 135 18.31 4.29 -13.44
N PRO A 136 19.31 4.50 -14.32
CA PRO A 136 19.25 3.98 -15.69
C PRO A 136 19.16 2.45 -15.75
N LYS A 137 19.86 1.77 -14.85
CA LYS A 137 19.85 0.31 -14.73
C LYS A 137 18.48 -0.20 -14.25
N LEU A 138 17.84 0.51 -13.34
CA LEU A 138 16.50 0.16 -12.87
C LEU A 138 15.44 0.33 -13.96
N ILE A 139 15.54 1.42 -14.74
CA ILE A 139 14.66 1.69 -15.88
C ILE A 139 14.83 0.63 -16.98
N SER A 140 16.07 0.21 -17.27
CA SER A 140 16.31 -0.85 -18.26
C SER A 140 15.71 -2.19 -17.83
N THR A 141 15.90 -2.60 -16.58
CA THR A 141 15.33 -3.86 -16.05
C THR A 141 13.79 -3.81 -16.05
N GLY A 142 13.20 -2.65 -15.72
CA GLY A 142 11.75 -2.46 -15.81
C GLY A 142 11.20 -2.65 -17.22
N LYS A 143 11.89 -2.12 -18.25
CA LYS A 143 11.51 -2.29 -19.67
C LYS A 143 11.62 -3.74 -20.13
N GLU A 144 12.62 -4.47 -19.67
CA GLU A 144 12.80 -5.90 -20.00
C GLU A 144 11.69 -6.76 -19.39
N ASN A 145 11.33 -6.52 -18.13
CA ASN A 145 10.26 -7.25 -17.45
C ASN A 145 8.87 -7.00 -18.08
N VAL A 146 8.62 -5.79 -18.61
CA VAL A 146 7.38 -5.48 -19.33
C VAL A 146 7.33 -6.23 -20.67
N LYS A 147 8.44 -6.24 -21.43
CA LYS A 147 8.53 -7.02 -22.67
C LYS A 147 8.35 -8.52 -22.43
N GLU A 148 8.95 -9.06 -21.37
CA GLU A 148 8.80 -10.47 -21.03
C GLU A 148 7.35 -10.83 -20.69
N LYS A 149 6.64 -9.97 -19.95
CA LYS A 149 5.20 -10.12 -19.71
C LYS A 149 4.35 -10.05 -20.98
N GLU A 150 4.68 -9.14 -21.90
CA GLU A 150 3.98 -9.01 -23.18
C GLU A 150 4.19 -10.25 -24.06
N ILE A 151 5.41 -10.80 -24.07
CA ILE A 151 5.74 -12.05 -24.79
C ILE A 151 4.99 -13.24 -24.18
N LEU A 152 4.99 -13.39 -22.85
CA LEU A 152 4.25 -14.45 -22.17
C LEU A 152 2.74 -14.35 -22.43
N ALA A 153 2.17 -13.15 -22.40
CA ALA A 153 0.76 -12.91 -22.71
C ALA A 153 0.41 -13.18 -24.19
N ALA A 154 1.34 -12.96 -25.11
CA ALA A 154 1.17 -13.30 -26.52
C ALA A 154 1.24 -14.83 -26.74
N LEU A 155 2.17 -15.51 -26.08
CA LEU A 155 2.30 -16.97 -26.12
C LEU A 155 1.06 -17.68 -25.54
N ASP A 156 0.45 -17.12 -24.49
CA ASP A 156 -0.79 -17.65 -23.91
C ASP A 156 -2.01 -17.46 -24.84
N LYS A 157 -2.02 -16.41 -25.68
CA LYS A 157 -3.08 -16.20 -26.69
C LYS A 157 -2.98 -17.14 -27.88
N GLU A 158 -1.76 -17.54 -28.26
CA GLU A 158 -1.53 -18.47 -29.37
C GLU A 158 -1.79 -19.93 -28.98
N ASN A 159 -1.93 -20.26 -27.68
CA ASN A 159 -2.16 -21.63 -27.23
C ASN A 159 -3.25 -21.76 -26.13
N PRO A 160 -4.55 -21.60 -26.47
CA PRO A 160 -5.65 -21.57 -25.49
C PRO A 160 -5.95 -22.91 -24.79
N LYS A 161 -5.23 -24.00 -25.09
CA LYS A 161 -5.48 -25.34 -24.55
C LYS A 161 -4.47 -25.74 -23.47
N LYS A 162 -4.42 -25.01 -22.36
CA LYS A 162 -3.75 -25.49 -21.11
C LYS A 162 -4.39 -24.99 -19.82
N VAL A 163 -5.71 -24.72 -19.81
CA VAL A 163 -6.47 -24.42 -18.57
C VAL A 163 -7.47 -25.54 -18.22
N SER A 164 -7.18 -26.78 -18.61
CA SER A 164 -7.89 -27.96 -18.10
C SER A 164 -6.90 -29.02 -17.66
N CYS A 165 -6.16 -28.76 -16.57
CA CYS A 165 -5.49 -29.79 -15.76
C CYS A 165 -4.76 -29.17 -14.55
N ARG A 166 -5.46 -28.42 -13.70
CA ARG A 166 -5.06 -28.15 -12.29
C ARG A 166 -6.28 -27.81 -11.44
N ARG A 167 -7.25 -28.72 -11.42
CA ARG A 167 -8.18 -28.90 -10.29
C ARG A 167 -8.50 -30.38 -10.23
N ASN A 168 -7.78 -31.08 -9.34
CA ASN A 168 -8.25 -32.21 -8.56
C ASN A 168 -7.56 -32.06 -7.20
#